data_AF-A0A0H5AF45-F1
#
_entry.id   AF-A0A0H5AF45-F1
#
_cell.length_a   1.000
_cell.length_b   1.000
_cell.length_c   1.000
_cell.angle_alpha   90.00
_cell.angle_beta   90.00
_cell.angle_gamma   90.00
#
_symmetry.space_group_name_H-M   'P 1'
#
loop_
_entity.id
_entity.type
_entity.pdbx_description
1 polymer ?
#
loop_
_entity_poly.entity_id
_entity_poly.type
_entity_poly.pdbx_seq_one_letter_code
_entity_poly.pdbx_strand_id
1 'polypeptide(L)'
;MNIIATCSRQPWNKGKLVGQKAPLRLRDIWAIRVRLQIAERTRDLALFDLAIDSKLRACDLTKLRVRDVAHGEHVSSRAMVMQQKTQRPVQFEITEQTRSALVAWIHQAQLRSEDCLFRSRLHTSDHLSTRQYARIVKGWVKAVGLDHA
;
A
#
# COMPACT_ATOMS: atom_id res chain seq x y z
N MET A 1 -13.83 -47.48 -8.38
CA MET A 1 -13.05 -46.52 -7.57
C MET A 1 -12.57 -45.41 -8.50
N ASN A 2 -13.25 -44.26 -8.52
CA ASN A 2 -12.86 -43.13 -9.38
C ASN A 2 -11.84 -42.26 -8.64
N ILE A 3 -10.61 -42.26 -9.14
CA ILE A 3 -9.54 -41.38 -8.67
C ILE A 3 -9.86 -39.98 -9.22
N ILE A 4 -10.32 -39.09 -8.34
CA ILE A 4 -10.43 -37.66 -8.65
C ILE A 4 -9.01 -37.15 -8.83
N ALA A 5 -8.59 -36.98 -10.08
CA ALA A 5 -7.32 -36.36 -10.41
C ALA A 5 -7.32 -34.93 -9.85
N THR A 6 -6.59 -34.71 -8.76
CA THR A 6 -6.35 -33.38 -8.23
C THR A 6 -5.48 -32.62 -9.23
N CYS A 7 -6.11 -31.75 -10.03
CA CYS A 7 -5.39 -30.87 -10.93
C CYS A 7 -4.55 -29.91 -10.07
N SER A 8 -3.29 -30.28 -9.83
CA SER A 8 -2.35 -29.44 -9.10
C SER A 8 -2.07 -28.20 -9.95
N ARG A 9 -2.65 -27.07 -9.56
CA ARG A 9 -2.43 -25.78 -10.24
C ARG A 9 -0.96 -25.41 -10.08
N GLN A 10 -0.16 -25.71 -11.11
CA GLN A 10 1.25 -25.35 -11.11
C GLN A 10 1.37 -23.84 -11.30
N PRO A 11 2.15 -23.13 -10.46
CA PRO A 11 2.43 -21.72 -10.67
C PRO A 11 3.05 -21.47 -12.05
N TRP A 12 2.67 -20.38 -12.72
CA TRP A 12 3.14 -20.03 -14.08
C TRP A 12 4.67 -19.92 -14.21
N ASN A 13 5.35 -19.75 -13.08
CA ASN A 13 6.78 -19.59 -12.94
C ASN A 13 7.51 -20.83 -12.39
N LYS A 14 6.82 -21.96 -12.17
CA LYS A 14 7.49 -23.16 -11.64
C LYS A 14 8.59 -23.61 -12.60
N GLY A 15 9.80 -23.78 -12.08
CA GLY A 15 10.98 -24.15 -12.87
C GLY A 15 11.56 -23.03 -13.73
N LYS A 16 11.02 -21.81 -13.63
CA LYS A 16 11.55 -20.63 -14.35
C LYS A 16 12.30 -19.73 -13.38
N LEU A 17 13.54 -19.37 -13.72
CA LEU A 17 14.26 -18.29 -13.06
C LEU A 17 13.60 -16.96 -13.44
N VAL A 18 12.67 -16.48 -12.61
CA VAL A 18 12.09 -15.16 -12.77
C VAL A 18 13.04 -14.16 -12.12
N GLY A 19 13.64 -13.31 -12.95
CA GLY A 19 14.53 -12.25 -12.49
C GLY A 19 13.82 -11.20 -11.63
N GLN A 20 14.59 -10.24 -11.14
CA GLN A 20 14.05 -9.09 -10.41
C GLN A 20 13.03 -8.34 -11.27
N LYS A 21 11.88 -7.99 -10.68
CA LYS A 21 10.92 -7.09 -11.34
C LYS A 21 11.54 -5.70 -11.51
N ALA A 22 11.36 -5.11 -12.69
CA ALA A 22 11.81 -3.75 -12.93
C ALA A 22 11.13 -2.77 -11.96
N PRO A 23 11.89 -1.82 -11.35
CA PRO A 23 11.30 -0.77 -10.52
C PRO A 23 10.49 0.20 -11.39
N LEU A 24 9.53 0.89 -10.76
CA LEU A 24 8.80 1.99 -11.40
C LEU A 24 9.75 3.14 -11.72
N ARG A 25 9.66 3.68 -12.93
CA ARG A 25 10.38 4.91 -13.31
C ARG A 25 9.64 6.13 -12.74
N LEU A 26 10.32 7.28 -12.65
CA LEU A 26 9.70 8.52 -12.18
C LEU A 26 8.44 8.90 -12.98
N ARG A 27 8.48 8.74 -14.30
CA ARG A 27 7.32 8.95 -15.18
C ARG A 27 6.14 8.03 -14.84
N ASP A 28 6.42 6.80 -14.41
CA ASP A 28 5.41 5.80 -14.08
C ASP A 28 4.75 6.16 -12.74
N ILE A 29 5.55 6.58 -11.76
CA ILE A 29 5.08 7.07 -10.46
C ILE A 29 4.16 8.28 -10.65
N TRP A 30 4.59 9.25 -11.46
CA TRP A 30 3.79 10.43 -11.76
C TRP A 30 2.49 10.06 -12.49
N ALA A 31 2.57 9.17 -13.48
CA ALA A 31 1.41 8.70 -14.24
C ALA A 31 0.38 7.94 -13.37
N ILE A 32 0.82 7.19 -12.34
CA ILE A 32 -0.06 6.56 -11.36
C ILE A 32 -0.71 7.63 -10.49
N ARG A 33 0.08 8.53 -9.92
CA ARG A 33 -0.39 9.59 -9.03
C ARG A 33 -1.46 10.46 -9.67
N VAL A 34 -1.20 10.96 -10.88
CA VAL A 34 -2.14 11.82 -11.62
C VAL A 34 -3.46 11.10 -11.87
N ARG A 35 -3.42 9.82 -12.28
CA ARG A 35 -4.65 9.02 -12.47
C ARG A 35 -5.43 8.85 -11.17
N LEU A 36 -4.76 8.66 -10.02
CA LEU A 36 -5.43 8.56 -8.72
C LEU A 36 -6.07 9.89 -8.30
N GLN A 37 -5.42 11.01 -8.59
CA GLN A 37 -5.94 12.36 -8.33
C GLN A 37 -7.17 12.66 -9.20
N ILE A 38 -7.10 12.46 -10.51
CA ILE A 38 -8.22 12.70 -11.44
C ILE A 38 -9.43 11.82 -11.10
N ALA A 39 -9.19 10.58 -10.66
CA ALA A 39 -10.25 9.66 -10.28
C ALA A 39 -10.74 9.86 -8.83
N GLU A 40 -10.26 10.90 -8.12
CA GLU A 40 -10.62 11.21 -6.73
C GLU A 40 -10.49 10.01 -5.77
N ARG A 41 -9.50 9.14 -6.01
CA ARG A 41 -9.27 7.95 -5.19
C ARG A 41 -8.42 8.29 -3.97
N THR A 42 -8.94 9.13 -3.07
CA THR A 42 -8.22 9.70 -1.91
C THR A 42 -7.47 8.67 -1.08
N ARG A 43 -8.13 7.54 -0.72
CA ARG A 43 -7.51 6.45 0.05
C ARG A 43 -6.29 5.87 -0.66
N ASP A 44 -6.44 5.62 -1.95
CA ASP A 44 -5.44 4.95 -2.76
C ASP A 44 -4.28 5.91 -3.05
N LEU A 45 -4.55 7.21 -3.22
CA LEU A 45 -3.55 8.27 -3.32
C LEU A 45 -2.71 8.36 -2.03
N ALA A 46 -3.37 8.45 -0.87
CA ALA A 46 -2.69 8.49 0.43
C ALA A 46 -1.84 7.24 0.69
N LEU A 47 -2.36 6.05 0.32
CA LEU A 47 -1.62 4.79 0.43
C LEU A 47 -0.42 4.73 -0.52
N PHE A 48 -0.59 5.19 -1.76
CA PHE A 48 0.47 5.21 -2.76
C PHE A 48 1.61 6.14 -2.35
N ASP A 49 1.28 7.37 -2.00
CA ASP A 49 2.28 8.39 -1.64
C ASP A 49 3.03 8.00 -0.35
N LEU A 50 2.32 7.51 0.68
CA LEU A 50 2.98 7.04 1.90
C LEU A 50 3.86 5.80 1.66
N ALA A 51 3.48 4.90 0.76
CA ALA A 51 4.31 3.74 0.42
C ALA A 51 5.66 4.15 -0.21
N ILE A 52 5.66 5.18 -1.06
CA ILE A 52 6.87 5.70 -1.72
C ILE A 52 7.77 6.42 -0.71
N ASP A 53 7.19 7.27 0.13
CA ASP A 53 7.93 8.03 1.13
C ASP A 53 8.59 7.11 2.16
N SER A 54 7.78 6.23 2.76
CA SER A 54 8.19 5.35 3.85
C SER A 54 9.06 4.17 3.44
N LYS A 55 8.89 3.67 2.19
CA LYS A 55 9.55 2.47 1.65
C LYS A 55 9.39 1.25 2.55
N LEU A 56 8.33 1.23 3.36
CA LEU A 56 8.06 0.15 4.29
C LEU A 56 7.67 -1.13 3.54
N ARG A 57 7.94 -2.27 4.18
CA ARG A 57 7.40 -3.55 3.70
C ARG A 57 5.89 -3.50 3.78
N ALA A 58 5.21 -4.19 2.88
CA ALA A 58 3.76 -4.24 2.85
C ALA A 58 3.15 -4.59 4.22
N CYS A 59 3.72 -5.55 4.95
CA CYS A 59 3.23 -5.94 6.27
C CYS A 59 3.32 -4.85 7.33
N ASP A 60 4.33 -3.97 7.23
CA ASP A 60 4.52 -2.82 8.13
C ASP A 60 3.60 -1.68 7.71
N LEU A 61 3.60 -1.33 6.43
CA LEU A 61 2.76 -0.28 5.85
C LEU A 61 1.26 -0.51 6.13
N THR A 62 0.77 -1.73 5.93
CA THR A 62 -0.66 -2.00 6.08
C THR A 62 -1.15 -1.99 7.53
N LYS A 63 -0.24 -2.05 8.50
CA LYS A 63 -0.58 -2.07 9.94
C LYS A 63 -0.41 -0.71 10.61
N LEU A 64 0.01 0.32 9.87
CA LEU A 64 0.09 1.67 10.40
C LEU A 64 -1.27 2.12 10.95
N ARG A 65 -1.22 2.81 12.08
CA ARG A 65 -2.34 3.53 12.68
C ARG A 65 -2.19 5.02 12.43
N VAL A 66 -3.28 5.77 12.64
CA VAL A 66 -3.26 7.23 12.50
C VAL A 66 -2.20 7.85 13.43
N ARG A 67 -2.11 7.39 14.68
CA ARG A 67 -1.11 7.87 15.66
C ARG A 67 0.35 7.70 15.22
N ASP A 68 0.63 6.79 14.29
CA ASP A 68 2.00 6.54 13.82
C ASP A 68 2.48 7.66 12.87
N VAL A 69 1.54 8.42 12.29
CA VAL A 69 1.81 9.46 11.29
C VAL A 69 1.24 10.84 11.64
N ALA A 70 0.32 10.93 12.60
CA ALA A 70 -0.38 12.16 12.93
C ALA A 70 -0.60 12.33 14.45
N HIS A 71 -0.65 13.59 14.88
CA HIS A 71 -1.01 13.99 16.23
C HIS A 71 -2.15 15.00 16.17
N GLY A 72 -3.32 14.63 16.71
CA GLY A 72 -4.55 15.41 16.54
C GLY A 72 -4.91 15.56 15.06
N GLU A 73 -5.13 16.79 14.62
CA GLU A 73 -5.47 17.12 13.23
C GLU A 73 -4.25 17.28 12.32
N HIS A 74 -3.02 17.18 12.85
CA HIS A 74 -1.81 17.46 12.09
C HIS A 74 -1.03 16.17 11.75
N VAL A 75 -0.78 15.96 10.45
CA VAL A 75 0.12 14.89 9.98
C VAL A 75 1.56 15.36 10.14
N SER A 76 2.37 14.57 10.83
CA SER A 76 3.78 14.87 11.12
C SER A 76 4.62 14.89 9.83
N SER A 77 5.67 15.71 9.80
CA SER A 77 6.65 15.73 8.70
C SER A 77 7.57 14.50 8.70
N ARG A 78 7.66 13.79 9.83
CA ARG A 78 8.40 12.54 10.00
C ARG A 78 7.58 11.58 10.85
N ALA A 79 7.72 10.29 10.57
CA ALA A 79 7.14 9.22 11.38
C ALA A 79 8.23 8.23 11.77
N MET A 80 8.07 7.59 12.94
CA MET A 80 8.95 6.54 13.43
C MET A 80 8.13 5.28 13.71
N VAL A 81 8.53 4.16 13.11
CA VAL A 81 7.78 2.90 13.18
C VAL A 81 8.72 1.74 13.51
N MET A 82 8.30 0.85 14.39
CA MET A 82 9.03 -0.39 14.67
C MET A 82 8.79 -1.41 13.55
N GLN A 83 9.84 -1.80 12.81
CA GLN A 83 9.69 -2.80 11.76
C GLN A 83 9.48 -4.20 12.35
N GLN A 84 8.43 -4.91 11.91
CA GLN A 84 8.07 -6.22 12.48
C GLN A 84 9.15 -7.28 12.31
N LYS A 85 9.80 -7.32 11.14
CA LYS A 85 10.77 -8.38 10.84
C LYS A 85 12.04 -8.26 11.68
N THR A 86 12.52 -7.04 11.88
CA THR A 86 13.84 -6.78 12.46
C THR A 86 13.77 -6.23 13.88
N GLN A 87 12.58 -5.83 14.36
CA GLN A 87 12.39 -5.14 15.64
C GLN A 87 13.33 -3.93 15.78
N ARG A 88 13.47 -3.17 14.68
CA ARG A 88 14.28 -1.95 14.64
C ARG A 88 13.37 -0.76 14.34
N PRO A 89 13.50 0.35 15.07
CA PRO A 89 12.82 1.58 14.73
C PRO A 89 13.39 2.11 13.41
N VAL A 90 12.51 2.52 12.50
CA VAL A 90 12.87 3.25 11.30
C VAL A 90 12.15 4.58 11.30
N GLN A 91 12.87 5.65 10.99
CA GLN A 91 12.30 6.96 10.76
C GLN A 91 12.26 7.24 9.27
N PHE A 92 11.18 7.84 8.80
CA PHE A 92 11.04 8.29 7.42
C PHE A 92 10.37 9.65 7.36
N GLU A 93 10.65 10.39 6.29
CA GLU A 93 10.01 11.67 6.00
C GLU A 93 8.68 11.45 5.30
N ILE A 94 7.70 12.28 5.63
CA ILE A 94 6.40 12.33 4.96
C ILE A 94 6.38 13.66 4.21
N THR A 95 6.43 13.61 2.88
CA THR A 95 6.46 14.82 2.05
C THR A 95 5.17 15.61 2.20
N GLU A 96 5.20 16.91 1.87
CA GLU A 96 4.02 17.78 1.97
C GLU A 96 2.83 17.27 1.14
N GLN A 97 3.12 16.73 -0.04
CA GLN A 97 2.11 16.09 -0.89
C GLN A 97 1.45 14.90 -0.17
N THR A 98 2.25 14.01 0.42
CA THR A 98 1.74 12.86 1.19
C THR A 98 0.96 13.31 2.42
N ARG A 99 1.42 14.34 3.15
CA ARG A 99 0.69 14.90 4.30
C ARG A 99 -0.69 15.40 3.88
N SER A 100 -0.78 16.14 2.77
CA SER A 100 -2.05 16.64 2.24
C SER A 100 -3.00 15.50 1.87
N ALA A 101 -2.50 14.45 1.21
CA ALA A 101 -3.30 13.27 0.88
C ALA A 101 -3.76 12.50 2.13
N LEU A 102 -2.91 12.39 3.15
CA LEU A 102 -3.24 11.74 4.42
C LEU A 102 -4.30 12.52 5.20
N VAL A 103 -4.19 13.85 5.30
CA VAL A 103 -5.21 14.69 5.93
C VAL A 103 -6.56 14.50 5.25
N ALA A 104 -6.59 14.59 3.91
CA ALA A 104 -7.82 14.38 3.14
C ALA A 104 -8.43 13.00 3.39
N TRP A 105 -7.60 11.95 3.43
CA TRP A 105 -8.06 10.59 3.69
C TRP A 105 -8.57 10.40 5.13
N ILE A 106 -7.81 10.83 6.14
CA ILE A 106 -8.16 10.70 7.56
C ILE A 106 -9.50 11.41 7.82
N HIS A 107 -9.65 12.62 7.28
CA HIS A 107 -10.89 13.38 7.39
C HIS A 107 -12.05 12.69 6.65
N GLN A 108 -11.87 12.29 5.38
CA GLN A 108 -12.92 11.62 4.61
C GLN A 108 -13.38 10.31 5.27
N ALA A 109 -12.46 9.55 5.85
CA ALA A 109 -12.75 8.28 6.49
C ALA A 109 -13.14 8.40 7.98
N GLN A 110 -13.07 9.60 8.55
CA GLN A 110 -13.34 9.89 9.97
C GLN A 110 -12.53 8.97 10.90
N LEU A 111 -11.23 8.83 10.61
CA LEU A 111 -10.35 7.94 11.39
C LEU A 111 -9.90 8.62 12.68
N ARG A 112 -9.89 7.84 13.76
CA ARG A 112 -9.34 8.22 15.07
C ARG A 112 -7.90 7.79 15.18
N SER A 113 -7.19 8.34 16.16
CA SER A 113 -5.78 8.04 16.47
C SER A 113 -5.45 6.54 16.50
N GLU A 114 -6.34 5.74 17.09
CA GLU A 114 -6.18 4.30 17.27
C GLU A 114 -6.59 3.44 16.07
N ASP A 115 -7.26 4.04 15.08
CA ASP A 115 -7.74 3.32 13.92
C ASP A 115 -6.57 2.95 13.00
N CYS A 116 -6.74 1.81 12.31
CA CYS A 116 -5.85 1.43 11.24
C CYS A 116 -5.95 2.47 10.12
N LEU A 117 -4.80 3.03 9.72
CA LEU A 117 -4.71 4.09 8.72
C LEU A 117 -5.35 3.67 7.40
N PHE A 118 -5.22 2.39 7.02
CA PHE A 118 -5.88 1.82 5.85
C PHE A 118 -6.75 0.63 6.23
N ARG A 119 -8.04 0.90 6.46
CA ARG A 119 -9.04 -0.12 6.82
C ARG A 119 -9.28 -1.13 5.70
N SER A 120 -9.52 -2.39 6.08
CA SER A 120 -10.03 -3.40 5.16
C SER A 120 -11.45 -3.06 4.69
N ARG A 121 -11.85 -3.64 3.55
CA ARG A 121 -13.27 -3.68 3.16
C ARG A 121 -14.00 -4.91 3.71
N LEU A 122 -13.28 -5.82 4.35
CA LEU A 122 -13.85 -7.01 4.97
C LEU A 122 -14.14 -6.71 6.44
N HIS A 123 -15.38 -6.92 6.88
CA HIS A 123 -15.80 -6.66 8.27
C HIS A 123 -15.03 -7.48 9.31
N THR A 124 -14.41 -8.59 8.92
CA THR A 124 -13.67 -9.49 9.81
C THR A 124 -12.21 -9.08 10.01
N SER A 125 -11.75 -7.96 9.44
CA SER A 125 -10.36 -7.53 9.53
C SER A 125 -10.25 -6.01 9.61
N ASP A 126 -9.52 -5.52 10.61
CA ASP A 126 -9.44 -4.08 10.87
C ASP A 126 -8.60 -3.33 9.81
N HIS A 127 -7.58 -3.98 9.26
CA HIS A 127 -6.62 -3.35 8.35
C HIS A 127 -6.50 -4.07 7.01
N LEU A 128 -5.98 -3.35 6.00
CA LEU A 128 -5.67 -3.92 4.70
C LEU A 128 -4.74 -5.13 4.85
N SER A 129 -5.06 -6.25 4.21
CA SER A 129 -4.12 -7.37 4.12
C SER A 129 -3.05 -7.11 3.07
N THR A 130 -1.88 -7.73 3.20
CA THR A 130 -0.81 -7.67 2.19
C THR A 130 -1.27 -8.14 0.81
N ARG A 131 -2.20 -9.11 0.76
CA ARG A 131 -2.80 -9.60 -0.50
C ARG A 131 -3.75 -8.59 -1.12
N GLN A 132 -4.55 -7.88 -0.32
CA GLN A 132 -5.38 -6.79 -0.84
C GLN A 132 -4.51 -5.63 -1.33
N TYR A 133 -3.47 -5.26 -0.58
CA TYR A 133 -2.49 -4.27 -1.01
C TYR A 133 -1.84 -4.64 -2.35
N ALA A 134 -1.35 -5.87 -2.50
CA ALA A 134 -0.76 -6.33 -3.75
C ALA A 134 -1.73 -6.25 -4.95
N ARG A 135 -3.03 -6.52 -4.74
CA ARG A 135 -4.06 -6.36 -5.78
C ARG A 135 -4.30 -4.90 -6.15
N ILE A 136 -4.30 -4.00 -5.15
CA ILE A 136 -4.43 -2.56 -5.36
C ILE A 136 -3.25 -2.05 -6.20
N VAL A 137 -2.02 -2.38 -5.81
CA VAL A 137 -0.80 -2.03 -6.56
C VAL A 137 -0.86 -2.58 -7.99
N LYS A 138 -1.26 -3.84 -8.18
CA LYS A 138 -1.43 -4.42 -9.52
C LYS A 138 -2.43 -3.62 -10.36
N GLY A 139 -3.53 -3.17 -9.75
CA GLY A 139 -4.52 -2.31 -10.41
C GLY A 139 -3.91 -0.98 -10.89
N TRP A 140 -3.11 -0.32 -10.06
CA TRP A 140 -2.43 0.92 -10.42
C TRP A 140 -1.43 0.72 -11.57
N VAL A 141 -0.59 -0.33 -11.48
CA VAL A 141 0.39 -0.68 -12.52
C VAL A 141 -0.30 -1.01 -13.86
N LYS A 142 -1.43 -1.74 -13.82
CA LYS A 142 -2.23 -2.02 -15.02
C LYS A 142 -2.82 -0.73 -15.61
N ALA A 143 -3.30 0.20 -14.79
CA ALA A 143 -3.90 1.45 -15.24
C ALA A 143 -2.92 2.35 -16.01
N VAL A 144 -1.61 2.19 -15.79
CA VAL A 144 -0.55 2.90 -16.51
C VAL A 144 0.10 2.09 -17.65
N GLY A 145 -0.44 0.90 -17.95
CA GLY A 145 0.01 0.09 -19.09
C GLY A 145 1.31 -0.69 -18.85
N LEU A 146 1.69 -0.93 -17.59
CA LEU A 146 2.94 -1.62 -17.23
C LEU A 146 2.76 -3.10 -16.88
N ASP A 147 1.53 -3.62 -16.88
CA ASP A 147 1.27 -5.06 -16.71
C ASP A 147 1.25 -5.70 -18.10
N HIS A 148 2.31 -6.45 -18.43
CA HIS A 148 2.34 -7.28 -19.63
C HIS A 148 1.56 -8.57 -19.37
N ALA A 149 0.75 -9.00 -20.34
CA ALA A 149 -0.06 -10.23 -20.28
C ALA A 149 0.79 -11.48 -20.01
#